data_AF-A0A7C2C5Y8-F1
#
_entry.id   AF-A0A7C2C5Y8-F1
#
_cell.length_a   1.000
_cell.length_b   1.000
_cell.length_c   1.000
_cell.angle_alpha   90.00
_cell.angle_beta   90.00
_cell.angle_gamma   90.00
#
_symmetry.space_group_name_H-M   'P 1'
#
loop_
_entity.id
_entity.type
_entity.pdbx_description
1 polymer ?
#
loop_
_entity_poly.entity_id
_entity_poly.type
_entity_poly.pdbx_seq_one_letter_code
_entity_poly.pdbx_strand_id
1 'polypeptide(L)'
;AEVRSTFPKGGGSLGEAGAVIWQFDYKGVITVAADGASPDDIALAAIDAGAEDFRVEDVEVEVYTQPEDLERVRRELEARGFKVVQAELAYIPKATIPLDRKDAEQALRLLERLEDLDDVQRVYTNAEFPPDLVAAIEAEERSHAR
;
A
#
# COMPACT_ATOMS: atom_id res chain seq x y z
N ALA A 1 3.27 0.02 26.55
CA ALA A 1 3.42 -0.04 25.09
C ALA A 1 2.29 0.76 24.49
N GLU A 2 2.64 1.89 23.89
CA GLU A 2 1.70 2.90 23.39
C GLU A 2 0.74 2.31 22.35
N VAL A 3 1.27 1.52 21.41
CA VAL A 3 0.52 0.71 20.43
C VAL A 3 -0.66 -0.03 21.05
N ARG A 4 -0.44 -0.80 22.14
CA ARG A 4 -1.49 -1.58 22.80
C ARG A 4 -2.62 -0.69 23.34
N SER A 5 -2.29 0.51 23.81
CA SER A 5 -3.26 1.45 24.36
C SER A 5 -4.04 2.21 23.27
N THR A 6 -3.51 2.24 22.04
CA THR A 6 -4.11 2.95 20.89
C THR A 6 -5.32 2.20 20.33
N PHE A 7 -5.28 0.86 20.27
CA PHE A 7 -6.39 0.03 19.74
C PHE A 7 -7.75 0.33 20.41
N PRO A 8 -7.89 0.26 21.76
CA PRO A 8 -9.17 0.56 22.41
C PRO A 8 -9.66 1.99 22.18
N LYS A 9 -8.73 2.97 22.08
CA LYS A 9 -9.08 4.38 21.82
C LYS A 9 -9.60 4.58 20.39
N GLY A 10 -9.21 3.71 19.45
CA GLY A 10 -9.67 3.68 18.07
C GLY A 10 -10.86 2.76 17.84
N GLY A 11 -11.45 2.16 18.88
CA GLY A 11 -12.58 1.24 18.73
C GLY A 11 -12.21 -0.18 18.30
N GLY A 12 -10.92 -0.51 18.28
CA GLY A 12 -10.41 -1.85 17.97
C GLY A 12 -9.91 -2.59 19.21
N SER A 13 -9.36 -3.78 18.98
CA SER A 13 -8.64 -4.55 19.99
C SER A 13 -7.36 -5.14 19.40
N LEU A 14 -6.31 -5.24 20.21
CA LEU A 14 -5.07 -5.86 19.80
C LEU A 14 -5.21 -7.38 19.89
N GLY A 15 -5.13 -8.06 18.75
CA GLY A 15 -5.11 -9.52 18.67
C GLY A 15 -3.79 -10.14 19.13
N GLU A 16 -3.74 -11.46 19.16
CA GLU A 16 -2.50 -12.21 19.39
C GLU A 16 -1.52 -12.05 18.21
N ALA A 17 -0.23 -12.23 18.48
CA ALA A 17 0.80 -12.17 17.44
C ALA A 17 0.50 -13.21 16.34
N GLY A 18 0.41 -12.74 15.09
CA GLY A 18 0.12 -13.58 13.94
C GLY A 18 -1.37 -13.85 13.68
N ALA A 19 -2.31 -13.32 14.48
CA ALA A 19 -3.73 -13.60 14.32
C ALA A 19 -4.30 -13.24 12.92
N VAL A 20 -3.73 -12.22 12.28
CA VAL A 20 -4.18 -11.72 10.97
C VAL A 20 -3.14 -11.87 9.85
N ILE A 21 -1.92 -12.32 10.16
CA ILE A 21 -0.81 -12.30 9.18
C ILE A 21 -1.11 -13.17 7.95
N TRP A 22 -1.87 -14.25 8.13
CA TRP A 22 -2.26 -15.15 7.04
C TRP A 22 -3.17 -14.49 5.99
N GLN A 23 -3.80 -13.36 6.31
CA GLN A 23 -4.61 -12.55 5.40
C GLN A 23 -3.78 -11.65 4.48
N PHE A 24 -2.47 -11.60 4.69
CA PHE A 24 -1.55 -10.78 3.91
C PHE A 24 -0.48 -11.65 3.24
N ASP A 25 -0.01 -11.20 2.08
CA ASP A 25 1.20 -11.71 1.45
C ASP A 25 2.34 -10.72 1.63
N TYR A 26 3.51 -11.23 2.03
CA TYR A 26 4.70 -10.41 2.10
C TYR A 26 5.36 -10.38 0.72
N LYS A 27 5.37 -9.21 0.08
CA LYS A 27 5.78 -9.03 -1.31
C LYS A 27 6.74 -7.85 -1.45
N GLY A 28 7.54 -7.87 -2.52
CA GLY A 28 8.17 -6.65 -3.02
C GLY A 28 7.19 -5.86 -3.87
N VAL A 29 7.12 -4.55 -3.63
CA VAL A 29 6.28 -3.59 -4.35
C VAL A 29 7.18 -2.56 -5.00
N ILE A 30 7.03 -2.37 -6.30
CA ILE A 30 7.77 -1.37 -7.08
C ILE A 30 6.74 -0.45 -7.74
N THR A 31 6.79 0.84 -7.43
CA THR A 31 5.96 1.86 -8.08
C THR A 31 6.74 2.46 -9.23
N VAL A 32 6.17 2.40 -10.43
CA VAL A 32 6.78 2.91 -11.67
C VAL A 32 5.89 4.01 -12.25
N ALA A 33 6.44 5.20 -12.47
CA ALA A 33 5.71 6.29 -13.10
C ALA A 33 5.60 6.08 -14.62
N ALA A 34 4.41 6.24 -15.17
CA ALA A 34 4.10 6.17 -16.61
C ALA A 34 4.52 7.43 -17.38
N ASP A 35 5.72 7.97 -17.08
CA ASP A 35 6.31 9.26 -17.54
C ASP A 35 6.48 9.37 -19.07
N GLY A 36 5.36 9.39 -19.80
CA GLY A 36 5.28 9.28 -21.26
C GLY A 36 5.32 7.84 -21.81
N ALA A 37 5.46 6.83 -20.95
CA ALA A 37 5.40 5.42 -21.32
C ALA A 37 3.98 4.86 -21.17
N SER A 38 3.62 3.85 -21.98
CA SER A 38 2.35 3.15 -21.83
C SER A 38 2.36 2.32 -20.54
N PRO A 39 1.34 2.41 -19.66
CA PRO A 39 1.21 1.54 -18.49
C PRO A 39 1.23 0.05 -18.87
N ASP A 40 0.62 -0.31 -20.00
CA ASP A 40 0.61 -1.69 -20.52
C ASP A 40 2.03 -2.17 -20.88
N ASP A 41 2.87 -1.28 -21.43
CA ASP A 41 4.25 -1.62 -21.79
C ASP A 41 5.13 -1.80 -20.54
N ILE A 42 4.90 -0.97 -19.51
CA ILE A 42 5.55 -1.10 -18.20
C ILE A 42 5.17 -2.42 -17.55
N ALA A 43 3.87 -2.74 -17.54
CA ALA A 43 3.36 -3.98 -16.98
C ALA A 43 3.94 -5.22 -17.67
N LEU A 44 3.96 -5.22 -19.01
CA LEU A 44 4.55 -6.32 -19.78
C LEU A 44 6.04 -6.48 -19.48
N ALA A 45 6.78 -5.37 -19.43
CA ALA A 45 8.20 -5.40 -19.10
C ALA A 45 8.47 -5.89 -17.66
N ALA A 46 7.58 -5.58 -16.72
CA ALA A 46 7.66 -6.07 -15.35
C ALA A 46 7.45 -7.59 -15.28
N ILE A 47 6.45 -8.12 -16.00
CA ILE A 47 6.22 -9.57 -16.09
C ILE A 47 7.43 -10.27 -16.71
N ASP A 48 8.00 -9.73 -17.80
CA ASP A 48 9.22 -10.27 -18.41
C ASP A 48 10.41 -10.26 -17.44
N ALA A 49 10.49 -9.23 -16.59
CA ALA A 49 11.50 -9.12 -15.54
C ALA A 49 11.23 -10.07 -14.36
N GLY A 50 10.12 -10.81 -14.34
CA GLY A 50 9.78 -11.78 -13.29
C GLY A 50 8.97 -11.19 -12.14
N ALA A 51 8.18 -10.15 -12.40
CA ALA A 51 7.08 -9.77 -11.50
C ALA A 51 6.03 -10.88 -11.43
N GLU A 52 5.40 -11.01 -10.26
CA GLU A 52 4.29 -11.95 -10.05
C GLU A 52 2.95 -11.37 -10.52
N ASP A 53 2.77 -10.07 -10.35
CA ASP A 53 1.53 -9.37 -10.66
C ASP A 53 1.78 -7.86 -10.86
N PHE A 54 0.79 -7.14 -11.37
CA PHE A 54 0.82 -5.68 -11.47
C PHE A 54 -0.58 -5.06 -11.32
N ARG A 55 -0.61 -3.79 -10.91
CA ARG A 55 -1.81 -2.96 -10.86
C ARG A 55 -1.52 -1.63 -11.53
N VAL A 56 -2.39 -1.23 -12.46
CA VAL A 56 -2.29 0.07 -13.13
C VAL A 56 -3.14 1.06 -12.35
N GLU A 57 -2.51 2.15 -11.88
CA GLU A 57 -3.12 3.21 -11.08
C GLU A 57 -2.89 4.55 -11.79
N ASP A 58 -3.81 4.92 -12.68
CA ASP A 58 -3.77 6.14 -13.50
C ASP A 58 -2.44 6.41 -14.23
N VAL A 59 -1.52 7.10 -13.57
CA VAL A 59 -0.21 7.54 -14.09
C VAL A 59 0.96 6.72 -13.53
N GLU A 60 0.67 5.66 -12.77
CA GLU A 60 1.66 4.77 -12.18
C GLU A 60 1.27 3.30 -12.39
N VAL A 61 2.27 2.43 -12.33
CA VAL A 61 2.10 0.98 -12.30
C VAL A 61 2.77 0.45 -11.06
N GLU A 62 1.98 -0.18 -10.19
CA GLU A 62 2.48 -0.96 -9.08
C GLU A 62 2.80 -2.37 -9.55
N VAL A 63 4.05 -2.77 -9.35
CA VAL A 63 4.56 -4.09 -9.73
C VAL A 63 4.80 -4.89 -8.46
N TYR A 64 4.22 -6.09 -8.40
CA TYR A 64 4.33 -7.01 -7.27
C TYR A 64 5.31 -8.13 -7.59
N THR A 65 6.16 -8.46 -6.63
CA THR A 65 7.25 -9.43 -6.78
C THR A 65 7.35 -10.31 -5.54
N GLN A 66 8.03 -11.45 -5.66
CA GLN A 66 8.54 -12.14 -4.48
C GLN A 66 9.57 -11.26 -3.76
N PRO A 67 9.66 -11.30 -2.42
CA PRO A 67 10.61 -10.48 -1.67
C PRO A 67 12.06 -10.58 -2.17
N GLU A 68 12.49 -11.80 -2.54
CA GLU A 68 13.82 -12.09 -3.07
C GLU A 68 14.08 -11.51 -4.47
N ASP A 69 13.03 -11.25 -5.25
CA ASP A 69 13.11 -10.77 -6.63
C ASP A 69 13.05 -9.24 -6.74
N LEU A 70 12.64 -8.54 -5.69
CA LEU A 70 12.43 -7.08 -5.67
C LEU A 70 13.58 -6.30 -6.34
N GLU A 71 14.81 -6.51 -5.90
CA GLU A 71 15.97 -5.76 -6.39
C GLU A 71 16.31 -6.11 -7.85
N ARG A 72 16.08 -7.37 -8.25
CA ARG A 72 16.34 -7.84 -9.61
C ARG A 72 15.36 -7.20 -10.59
N VAL A 73 14.05 -7.26 -10.28
CA VAL A 73 12.99 -6.65 -11.10
C VAL A 73 13.17 -5.14 -11.17
N ARG A 74 13.47 -4.46 -10.05
CA ARG A 74 13.71 -3.01 -10.02
C ARG A 74 14.79 -2.60 -11.01
N ARG A 75 15.96 -3.25 -10.95
CA ARG A 75 17.10 -2.94 -11.83
C ARG A 75 16.79 -3.19 -13.30
N GLU A 76 16.01 -4.22 -13.60
CA GLU A 76 15.65 -4.53 -14.98
C GLU A 76 14.70 -3.48 -15.56
N LEU A 77 13.72 -3.02 -14.78
CA LEU A 77 12.83 -1.93 -15.18
C LEU A 77 13.60 -0.63 -15.39
N GLU A 78 14.52 -0.28 -14.49
CA GLU A 78 15.41 0.88 -14.64
C GLU A 78 16.30 0.76 -15.89
N ALA A 79 16.85 -0.43 -16.16
CA ALA A 79 17.69 -0.66 -17.34
C ALA A 79 16.91 -0.56 -18.66
N ARG A 80 15.61 -0.84 -18.65
CA ARG A 80 14.69 -0.62 -19.78
C ARG A 80 14.27 0.86 -19.92
N GLY A 81 14.72 1.73 -19.02
CA GLY A 81 14.49 3.17 -19.06
C GLY A 81 13.21 3.62 -18.35
N PHE A 82 12.54 2.73 -17.61
CA PHE A 82 11.37 3.09 -16.82
C PHE A 82 11.78 3.81 -15.52
N LYS A 83 10.93 4.74 -15.09
CA LYS A 83 11.16 5.55 -13.90
C LYS A 83 10.55 4.89 -12.68
N VAL A 84 11.38 4.15 -11.94
CA VAL A 84 11.00 3.64 -10.62
C VAL A 84 10.94 4.80 -9.63
N VAL A 85 9.78 4.98 -9.00
CA VAL A 85 9.51 5.98 -7.96
C VAL A 85 9.88 5.42 -6.59
N GLN A 86 9.48 4.17 -6.34
CA GLN A 86 9.64 3.50 -5.05
C GLN A 86 9.84 2.00 -5.26
N ALA A 87 10.61 1.37 -4.37
CA ALA A 87 10.78 -0.07 -4.32
C ALA A 87 10.95 -0.49 -2.85
N GLU A 88 10.03 -1.29 -2.32
CA GLU A 88 10.05 -1.72 -0.93
C GLU A 88 9.40 -3.09 -0.70
N LEU A 89 9.64 -3.67 0.47
CA LEU A 89 8.91 -4.85 0.93
C LEU A 89 7.70 -4.42 1.75
N ALA A 90 6.52 -4.98 1.44
CA ALA A 90 5.25 -4.63 2.07
C ALA A 90 4.36 -5.86 2.28
N TYR A 91 3.39 -5.73 3.19
CA TYR A 91 2.31 -6.70 3.37
C TYR A 91 1.10 -6.27 2.55
N ILE A 92 0.74 -7.09 1.55
CA ILE A 92 -0.39 -6.84 0.66
C ILE A 92 -1.58 -7.70 1.09
N PRO A 93 -2.78 -7.13 1.30
CA PRO A 93 -3.94 -7.90 1.69
C PRO A 93 -4.37 -8.84 0.56
N LYS A 94 -4.67 -10.09 0.90
CA LYS A 94 -5.21 -11.10 -0.05
C LYS A 94 -6.64 -10.80 -0.49
N ALA A 95 -7.38 -10.14 0.39
CA ALA A 95 -8.74 -9.69 0.16
C ALA A 95 -8.99 -8.46 1.04
N THR A 96 -9.72 -7.50 0.50
CA THR A 96 -10.16 -6.32 1.24
C THR A 96 -11.51 -6.56 1.90
N ILE A 97 -11.80 -5.78 2.95
CA ILE A 97 -13.07 -5.76 3.66
C ILE A 97 -13.68 -4.37 3.49
N PRO A 98 -14.80 -4.23 2.75
CA PRO A 98 -15.46 -2.94 2.59
C PRO A 98 -16.02 -2.49 3.93
N LEU A 99 -15.75 -1.23 4.26
CA LEU A 99 -16.28 -0.59 5.48
C LEU A 99 -17.41 0.38 5.13
N ASP A 100 -18.40 0.46 6.01
CA ASP A 100 -19.35 1.57 5.95
C ASP A 100 -18.68 2.88 6.38
N ARG A 101 -19.34 4.01 6.11
CA ARG A 101 -18.77 5.34 6.40
C ARG A 101 -18.32 5.50 7.85
N LYS A 102 -19.09 4.99 8.81
CA LYS A 102 -18.83 5.18 10.24
C LYS A 102 -17.62 4.35 10.68
N ASP A 103 -17.58 3.09 10.26
CA ASP A 103 -16.50 2.16 10.57
C ASP A 103 -15.21 2.55 9.84
N ALA A 104 -15.32 3.04 8.61
CA ALA A 104 -14.21 3.59 7.83
C ALA A 104 -13.55 4.79 8.52
N GLU A 105 -14.33 5.77 8.97
CA GLU A 105 -13.81 6.91 9.73
C GLU A 105 -13.18 6.49 11.06
N GLN A 106 -13.71 5.45 11.70
CA GLN A 106 -13.12 4.91 12.92
C GLN A 106 -11.79 4.21 12.66
N ALA A 107 -11.72 3.38 11.61
CA ALA A 107 -10.52 2.70 11.18
C ALA A 107 -9.44 3.72 10.80
N LEU A 108 -9.78 4.74 10.00
CA LEU A 108 -8.85 5.79 9.60
C LEU A 108 -8.20 6.49 10.81
N ARG A 109 -9.01 6.93 11.78
CA ARG A 109 -8.50 7.53 13.02
C ARG A 109 -7.59 6.60 13.82
N LEU A 110 -7.81 5.29 13.74
CA LEU A 110 -6.93 4.32 14.39
C LEU A 110 -5.60 4.22 13.63
N LEU A 111 -5.64 4.17 12.29
CA LEU A 111 -4.44 4.13 11.44
C LEU A 111 -3.56 5.36 11.67
N GLU A 112 -4.13 6.56 11.55
CA GLU A 112 -3.41 7.83 11.79
C GLU A 112 -2.71 7.84 13.16
N ARG A 113 -3.42 7.45 14.21
CA ARG A 113 -2.87 7.39 15.57
C ARG A 113 -1.78 6.33 15.75
N LEU A 114 -1.77 5.29 14.92
CA LEU A 114 -0.70 4.29 14.95
C LEU A 114 0.52 4.80 14.18
N GLU A 115 0.31 5.51 13.06
CA GLU A 115 1.37 6.13 12.26
C GLU A 115 2.06 7.30 12.98
N ASP A 116 1.35 8.01 13.84
CA ASP A 116 1.89 9.07 14.70
C ASP A 116 2.80 8.56 15.83
N LEU A 117 2.90 7.24 16.04
CA LEU A 117 3.74 6.68 17.09
C LEU A 117 5.19 6.53 16.63
N ASP A 118 6.14 7.12 17.35
CA ASP A 118 7.57 7.08 17.04
C ASP A 118 8.14 5.65 16.83
N ASP A 119 7.59 4.67 17.55
CA ASP A 119 8.02 3.26 17.50
C ASP A 119 7.40 2.47 16.32
N VAL A 120 6.43 3.04 15.61
CA VAL A 120 5.72 2.40 14.50
C VAL A 120 6.33 2.86 13.19
N GLN A 121 6.84 1.91 12.41
CA GLN A 121 7.44 2.23 11.11
C GLN A 121 6.43 2.13 9.96
N ARG A 122 5.51 1.17 10.04
CA ARG A 122 4.54 0.88 8.99
C ARG A 122 3.26 0.30 9.58
N VAL A 123 2.14 0.67 8.99
CA VAL A 123 0.82 0.14 9.29
C VAL A 123 0.22 -0.43 8.00
N TYR A 124 -0.33 -1.64 8.09
CA TYR A 124 -0.99 -2.29 6.96
C TYR A 124 -2.42 -2.64 7.35
N THR A 125 -3.33 -2.47 6.41
CA THR A 125 -4.75 -2.74 6.60
C THR A 125 -5.30 -3.50 5.39
N ASN A 126 -6.33 -4.29 5.62
CA ASN A 126 -7.17 -4.87 4.57
C ASN A 126 -8.52 -4.14 4.47
N ALA A 127 -8.68 -2.99 5.12
CA ALA A 127 -9.88 -2.17 5.00
C ALA A 127 -9.99 -1.57 3.59
N GLU A 128 -11.17 -1.66 3.01
CA GLU A 128 -11.55 -0.93 1.80
C GLU A 128 -12.46 0.24 2.20
N PHE A 129 -11.95 1.45 1.96
CA PHE A 129 -12.60 2.70 2.34
C PHE A 129 -13.60 3.12 1.27
N PRO A 130 -14.77 3.67 1.66
CA PRO A 130 -15.78 4.06 0.70
C PRO A 130 -15.29 5.25 -0.15
N PRO A 131 -15.61 5.31 -1.46
CA PRO A 131 -15.03 6.29 -2.39
C PRO A 131 -15.24 7.75 -1.99
N ASP A 132 -16.36 8.07 -1.35
CA ASP A 132 -16.67 9.42 -0.87
C ASP A 132 -15.77 9.87 0.28
N LEU A 133 -15.31 8.94 1.13
CA LEU A 133 -14.34 9.23 2.17
C LEU A 133 -12.94 9.43 1.58
N VAL A 134 -12.52 8.56 0.66
CA VAL A 134 -11.23 8.68 -0.05
C VAL A 134 -11.15 10.02 -0.78
N ALA A 135 -12.17 10.38 -1.55
CA ALA A 135 -12.21 11.65 -2.26
C ALA A 135 -12.16 12.88 -1.34
N ALA A 136 -12.74 12.79 -0.13
CA ALA A 136 -12.68 13.86 0.86
C ALA A 136 -11.26 14.06 1.41
N ILE A 137 -10.56 12.96 1.75
CA ILE A 137 -9.18 12.99 2.25
C ILE A 137 -8.25 13.60 1.21
N GLU A 138 -8.29 13.10 -0.03
CA GLU A 138 -7.45 13.63 -1.11
C GLU A 138 -7.72 15.12 -1.38
N ALA A 139 -8.97 15.58 -1.24
CA ALA A 139 -9.30 16.99 -1.41
C ALA A 139 -8.69 17.87 -0.30
N GLU A 140 -8.65 17.39 0.93
CA GLU A 140 -8.01 18.07 2.06
C GLU A 140 -6.48 18.15 1.90
N GLU A 141 -5.84 17.06 1.46
CA GLU A 141 -4.41 17.01 1.17
C GLU A 141 -4.02 17.97 0.05
N ARG A 142 -4.78 17.98 -1.05
CA ARG A 142 -4.58 18.92 -2.17
C ARG A 142 -4.76 20.37 -1.76
N SER A 143 -5.55 20.64 -0.71
CA SER A 143 -5.73 21.99 -0.15
C SER A 143 -4.57 22.40 0.77
N HIS A 144 -3.92 21.46 1.46
CA HIS A 144 -2.76 21.73 2.32
C HIS A 144 -1.42 21.74 1.56
N ALA A 145 -1.35 21.12 0.38
CA ALA A 145 -0.17 21.13 -0.49
C ALA A 145 0.02 22.44 -1.32
N ARG A 146 -0.75 23.50 -1.01
CA ARG A 146 -0.66 24.83 -1.65
C ARG A 146 -0.20 25.89 -0.66
#